data_AF-A0A6J2X2P7-F1
#
_entry.id   AF-A0A6J2X2P7-F1
#
_cell.length_a   1.000
_cell.length_b   1.000
_cell.length_c   1.000
_cell.angle_alpha   90.00
_cell.angle_beta   90.00
_cell.angle_gamma   90.00
#
_symmetry.space_group_name_H-M   'P 1'
#
loop_
_entity.id
_entity.type
_entity.pdbx_description
1 polymer ?
#
loop_
_entity_poly.entity_id
_entity_poly.type
_entity_poly.pdbx_seq_one_letter_code
_entity_poly.pdbx_strand_id
1 'polypeptide(L)'
;MMNSSTELRSTLFIFGGVRMRPDLLNGYPPNSGGIAQPSRWMNTEAFVLCLKHFVKFVRPNKEIPVLLIVDNHSSHTSLEAINYCRDNGVPTAYNLGQLFGQAYLRAATVGTAIKSFPACGIESCNCKIFGDADFAPSMVSERHLTAEHEFLSSDDEPLAVPGFSGSNRIDLAKTKNNEIQDGKPPPRKAC
;
A
#
# COMPACT_ATOMS: atom_id res chain seq x y z
N MET A 1 -28.22 14.07 28.87
CA MET A 1 -27.13 14.85 28.23
C MET A 1 -26.13 13.85 27.66
N MET A 2 -25.94 13.79 26.34
CA MET A 2 -24.81 13.04 25.78
C MET A 2 -23.53 13.81 26.09
N ASN A 3 -22.58 13.16 26.75
CA ASN A 3 -21.19 13.62 26.78
C ASN A 3 -20.54 13.25 25.44
N SER A 4 -20.72 14.12 24.43
CA SER A 4 -20.10 13.98 23.11
C SER A 4 -18.59 14.23 23.20
N SER A 5 -17.85 13.30 23.82
CA SER A 5 -16.39 13.29 23.91
C SER A 5 -15.74 12.84 22.59
N THR A 6 -16.31 13.28 21.47
CA THR A 6 -15.60 13.35 20.19
C THR A 6 -14.67 14.57 20.24
N GLU A 7 -13.63 14.48 21.08
CA GLU A 7 -12.54 15.44 21.08
C GLU A 7 -11.89 15.39 19.70
N LEU A 8 -12.19 16.39 18.88
CA LEU A 8 -11.99 16.33 17.44
C LEU A 8 -10.48 16.42 17.19
N ARG A 9 -9.89 15.30 16.78
CA ARG A 9 -8.44 15.06 16.90
C ARG A 9 -7.65 16.16 16.19
N SER A 10 -6.82 16.85 16.97
CA SER A 10 -5.95 17.93 16.51
C SER A 10 -5.16 17.48 15.30
N THR A 11 -5.34 18.18 14.18
CA THR A 11 -4.71 17.85 12.89
C THR A 11 -3.74 18.97 12.51
N LEU A 12 -2.59 18.58 11.95
CA LEU A 12 -1.60 19.51 11.43
C LEU A 12 -1.67 19.55 9.90
N PHE A 13 -1.90 20.73 9.35
CA PHE A 13 -2.04 20.93 7.91
C PHE A 13 -0.76 21.51 7.30
N ILE A 14 -0.43 21.10 6.07
CA ILE A 14 0.66 21.68 5.30
C ILE A 14 0.04 22.47 4.14
N PHE A 15 0.24 23.78 4.17
CA PHE A 15 -0.26 24.72 3.15
C PHE A 15 0.88 25.14 2.22
N GLY A 16 0.56 25.36 0.94
CA GLY A 16 1.54 25.83 -0.01
C GLY A 16 1.90 27.31 0.19
N GLY A 17 3.17 27.61 0.48
CA GLY A 17 3.67 28.99 0.58
C GLY A 17 4.86 29.15 1.52
N VAL A 18 5.41 30.36 1.60
CA VAL A 18 6.54 30.70 2.48
C VAL A 18 6.08 31.16 3.88
N ARG A 19 4.85 31.65 4.01
CA ARG A 19 4.29 32.22 5.25
C ARG A 19 2.95 31.59 5.57
N MET A 20 2.77 31.15 6.81
CA MET A 20 1.50 30.62 7.28
C MET A 20 0.52 31.78 7.55
N ARG A 21 -0.70 31.69 7.01
CA ARG A 21 -1.77 32.65 7.27
C ARG A 21 -2.75 32.06 8.28
N PRO A 22 -3.01 32.69 9.44
CA PRO A 22 -3.88 32.11 10.48
C PRO A 22 -5.32 31.87 9.97
N ASP A 23 -5.80 32.70 9.04
CA ASP A 23 -7.12 32.56 8.42
C ASP A 23 -7.34 31.21 7.72
N LEU A 24 -6.26 30.53 7.30
CA LEU A 24 -6.32 29.18 6.72
C LEU A 24 -6.68 28.09 7.74
N LEU A 25 -6.72 28.41 9.04
CA LEU A 25 -7.19 27.54 10.12
C LEU A 25 -8.59 27.95 10.62
N ASN A 26 -9.27 28.89 9.95
CA ASN A 26 -10.65 29.24 10.31
C ASN A 26 -11.61 28.08 9.99
N GLY A 27 -12.48 27.72 10.93
CA GLY A 27 -13.38 26.56 10.82
C GLY A 27 -12.73 25.19 11.00
N TYR A 28 -11.42 25.13 11.28
CA TYR A 28 -10.72 23.87 11.55
C TYR A 28 -10.93 23.38 13.00
N PRO A 29 -10.62 22.09 13.29
CA PRO A 29 -10.76 21.54 14.64
C PRO A 29 -9.95 22.35 15.67
N PRO A 30 -10.45 22.53 16.91
CA PRO A 30 -9.70 23.19 17.96
C PRO A 30 -8.35 22.51 18.17
N ASN A 31 -7.32 23.32 18.45
CA ASN A 31 -5.90 22.93 18.54
C ASN A 31 -5.20 22.57 17.21
N SER A 32 -5.91 22.50 16.08
CA SER A 32 -5.26 22.27 14.77
C SER A 32 -4.17 23.29 14.49
N GLY A 33 -3.07 22.81 13.90
CA GLY A 33 -1.95 23.65 13.48
C GLY A 33 -1.87 23.75 11.96
N GLY A 34 -1.07 24.69 11.48
CA GLY A 34 -0.70 24.76 10.07
C GLY A 34 0.74 25.18 9.87
N ILE A 35 1.39 24.60 8.87
CA ILE A 35 2.75 24.94 8.42
C ILE A 35 2.65 25.40 6.97
N ALA A 36 3.36 26.46 6.60
CA ALA A 36 3.55 26.81 5.21
C ALA A 36 4.83 26.14 4.67
N GLN A 37 4.74 25.40 3.56
CA GLN A 37 5.88 24.86 2.84
C GLN A 37 5.85 25.31 1.36
N PRO A 38 6.92 25.92 0.82
CA PRO A 38 6.93 26.43 -0.55
C PRO A 38 6.78 25.33 -1.60
N SER A 39 7.37 24.16 -1.35
CA SER A 39 7.30 22.98 -2.22
C SER A 39 5.90 22.38 -2.32
N ARG A 40 5.03 22.62 -1.33
CA ARG A 40 3.77 21.90 -1.06
C ARG A 40 3.93 20.39 -0.76
N TRP A 41 5.16 19.90 -0.74
CA TRP A 41 5.52 18.52 -0.38
C TRP A 41 6.09 18.48 1.03
N MET A 42 6.07 17.30 1.66
CA MET A 42 6.67 17.13 2.97
C MET A 42 8.21 17.13 2.85
N ASN A 43 8.86 17.91 3.71
CA ASN A 43 10.30 17.85 3.95
C ASN A 43 10.57 17.40 5.40
N THR A 44 11.84 17.18 5.72
CA THR A 44 12.30 16.74 7.05
C THR A 44 11.79 17.64 8.18
N GLU A 45 11.92 18.95 8.04
CA GLU A 45 11.51 19.93 9.06
C GLU A 45 10.00 19.92 9.31
N ALA A 46 9.20 19.91 8.24
CA ALA A 46 7.74 19.81 8.34
C ALA A 46 7.33 18.49 9.00
N PHE A 47 7.98 17.36 8.64
CA PHE A 47 7.70 16.07 9.26
C PHE A 47 8.02 16.05 10.76
N VAL A 48 9.15 16.62 11.17
CA VAL A 48 9.49 16.73 12.60
C VAL A 48 8.47 17.60 13.35
N LEU A 49 7.94 18.66 12.73
CA LEU A 49 6.84 19.44 13.30
C LEU A 49 5.53 18.63 13.36
N CYS A 50 5.23 17.78 12.37
CA CYS A 50 4.15 16.78 12.44
C CYS A 50 4.31 15.84 13.63
N LEU A 51 5.52 15.31 13.88
CA LEU A 51 5.80 14.45 15.02
C LEU A 51 5.64 15.17 16.35
N LYS A 52 6.14 16.41 16.47
CA LYS A 52 6.00 17.24 17.69
C LYS A 52 4.52 17.55 17.98
N HIS A 53 3.71 17.81 16.95
CA HIS A 53 2.27 17.97 17.08
C HIS A 53 1.59 16.65 17.49
N PHE A 54 1.90 15.54 16.82
CA PHE A 54 1.37 14.22 17.12
C PHE A 54 1.61 13.81 18.58
N VAL A 55 2.86 13.89 19.05
CA VAL A 55 3.22 13.53 20.43
C VAL A 55 2.49 14.42 21.45
N LYS A 56 2.34 15.73 21.18
CA LYS A 56 1.63 16.66 22.06
C LYS A 56 0.17 16.25 22.35
N PHE A 57 -0.54 15.74 21.36
CA PHE A 57 -1.97 15.42 21.48
C PHE A 57 -2.25 13.93 21.74
N VAL A 58 -1.49 13.02 21.11
CA VAL A 58 -1.64 11.57 21.32
C VAL A 58 -1.03 11.12 22.65
N ARG A 59 -0.04 11.86 23.17
CA ARG A 59 0.69 11.56 24.41
C ARG A 59 1.18 10.10 24.52
N PRO A 60 1.85 9.56 23.48
CA PRO A 60 2.49 8.24 23.54
C PRO A 60 3.54 8.20 24.66
N ASN A 61 3.79 7.02 25.19
CA ASN A 61 4.86 6.80 26.16
C ASN A 61 5.44 5.37 25.99
N LYS A 62 6.44 5.00 26.79
CA LYS A 62 7.15 3.72 26.63
C LYS A 62 6.36 2.50 27.12
N GLU A 63 5.35 2.69 27.96
CA GLU A 63 4.46 1.64 28.47
C GLU A 63 3.24 1.45 27.55
N ILE A 64 2.74 2.55 26.97
CA ILE A 64 1.65 2.61 26.01
C ILE A 64 2.19 3.20 24.68
N PRO A 65 2.98 2.42 23.92
CA PRO A 65 3.58 2.90 22.68
C PRO A 65 2.55 3.00 21.56
N VAL A 66 2.73 3.97 20.66
CA VAL A 66 1.88 4.14 19.48
C VAL A 66 2.70 3.90 18.22
N LEU A 67 2.39 2.83 17.49
CA LEU A 67 3.07 2.46 16.25
C LEU A 67 2.75 3.46 15.14
N LEU A 68 3.79 4.13 14.63
CA LEU A 68 3.70 5.03 13.48
C LEU A 68 4.20 4.31 12.22
N ILE A 69 3.31 4.14 11.25
CA ILE A 69 3.63 3.64 9.92
C ILE A 69 3.63 4.84 8.96
N VAL A 70 4.75 5.03 8.28
CA VAL A 70 5.01 6.04 7.25
C VAL A 70 5.71 5.36 6.07
N ASP A 71 5.66 5.97 4.90
CA ASP A 71 6.44 5.48 3.76
C ASP A 71 7.96 5.72 3.93
N ASN A 72 8.74 5.17 3.01
CA ASN A 72 10.21 5.21 3.04
C ASN A 72 10.81 6.46 2.35
N HIS A 73 10.06 7.57 2.24
CA HIS A 73 10.60 8.82 1.70
C HIS A 73 11.64 9.44 2.65
N SER A 74 12.66 10.09 2.09
CA SER A 74 13.85 10.56 2.81
C SER A 74 13.56 11.57 3.94
N SER A 75 12.43 12.28 3.89
CA SER A 75 11.96 13.13 4.99
C SER A 75 11.62 12.33 6.25
N HIS A 76 11.04 11.14 6.08
CA HIS A 76 10.61 10.26 7.17
C HIS A 76 11.75 9.44 7.77
N THR A 77 12.78 9.14 6.97
CA THR A 77 13.94 8.35 7.38
C THR A 77 15.03 9.18 8.07
N SER A 78 14.76 10.45 8.37
CA SER A 78 15.74 11.36 8.98
C SER A 78 16.09 10.95 10.42
N LEU A 79 17.37 11.10 10.78
CA LEU A 79 17.87 10.69 12.10
C LEU A 79 17.20 11.48 13.25
N GLU A 80 16.87 12.76 13.04
CA GLU A 80 16.12 13.57 14.01
C GLU A 80 14.74 12.97 14.26
N ALA A 81 13.97 12.66 13.21
CA ALA A 81 12.65 12.06 13.33
C ALA A 81 12.69 10.69 14.02
N ILE A 82 13.63 9.82 13.63
CA ILE A 82 13.80 8.48 14.21
C ILE A 82 14.15 8.57 15.71
N ASN A 83 15.06 9.47 16.09
CA ASN A 83 15.44 9.65 17.50
C ASN A 83 14.28 10.24 18.30
N TYR A 84 13.62 11.29 17.80
CA TYR A 84 12.45 11.88 18.46
C TYR A 84 11.33 10.85 18.68
N CYS A 85 11.05 10.01 17.68
CA CYS A 85 10.10 8.91 17.79
C CYS A 85 10.51 7.88 18.87
N ARG A 86 11.78 7.46 18.89
CA ARG A 86 12.30 6.50 19.89
C ARG A 86 12.16 7.04 21.32
N ASP A 87 12.48 8.31 21.54
CA ASP A 87 12.50 8.90 22.88
C ASP A 87 11.09 9.08 23.45
N ASN A 88 10.10 9.36 22.58
CA ASN A 88 8.70 9.61 22.94
C ASN A 88 7.79 8.36 22.88
N GLY A 89 8.34 7.15 22.76
CA GLY A 89 7.53 5.91 22.74
C GLY A 89 6.70 5.73 21.46
N VAL A 90 7.16 6.27 20.33
CA VAL A 90 6.55 6.12 19.01
C VAL A 90 7.42 5.16 18.19
N PRO A 91 7.28 3.83 18.33
CA PRO A 91 8.01 2.91 17.46
C PRO A 91 7.60 3.14 15.99
N THR A 92 8.60 3.16 15.11
CA THR A 92 8.40 3.28 13.67
C THR A 92 8.54 1.91 12.99
N ALA A 93 8.23 1.83 11.69
CA ALA A 93 8.45 0.63 10.89
C ALA A 93 9.90 0.06 11.01
N TYR A 94 10.91 0.91 11.21
CA TYR A 94 12.30 0.50 11.43
C TYR A 94 12.53 -0.23 12.76
N ASN A 95 11.76 0.11 13.80
CA ASN A 95 11.79 -0.59 15.09
C ASN A 95 10.91 -1.85 15.09
N LEU A 96 9.93 -1.90 14.17
CA LEU A 96 8.95 -2.96 14.08
C LEU A 96 9.60 -4.33 13.86
N GLY A 97 10.66 -4.42 13.05
CA GLY A 97 11.40 -5.66 12.81
C GLY A 97 12.01 -6.28 14.09
N GLN A 98 12.47 -5.45 15.03
CA GLN A 98 12.98 -5.94 16.32
C GLN A 98 11.86 -6.49 17.21
N LEU A 99 10.72 -5.78 17.25
CA LEU A 99 9.54 -6.17 18.03
C LEU A 99 8.90 -7.45 17.45
N PHE A 100 8.71 -7.49 16.13
CA PHE A 100 8.19 -8.66 15.42
C PHE A 100 9.14 -9.84 15.49
N GLY A 101 10.45 -9.65 15.40
CA GLY A 101 11.42 -10.75 15.56
C GLY A 101 11.30 -11.44 16.92
N GLN A 102 11.19 -10.67 18.00
CA GLN A 102 10.99 -11.22 19.36
C GLN A 102 9.62 -11.90 19.53
N ALA A 103 8.55 -11.31 18.98
CA ALA A 103 7.22 -11.90 19.03
C ALA A 103 7.12 -13.18 18.18
N TYR A 104 7.69 -13.16 16.97
CA TYR A 104 7.70 -14.27 16.02
C TYR A 104 8.42 -15.48 16.61
N LEU A 105 9.62 -15.32 17.19
CA LEU A 105 10.34 -16.42 17.84
C LEU A 105 9.56 -17.05 19.01
N ARG A 106 8.67 -16.31 19.68
CA ARG A 106 7.78 -16.84 20.72
C ARG A 106 6.54 -17.53 20.16
N ALA A 107 6.02 -17.08 19.02
CA ALA A 107 4.83 -17.61 18.38
C ALA A 107 5.10 -18.83 17.47
N ALA A 108 6.25 -18.83 16.78
CA ALA A 108 6.67 -19.84 15.81
C ALA A 108 7.21 -21.12 16.48
N THR A 109 6.36 -21.76 17.29
CA THR A 109 6.67 -23.05 17.91
C THR A 109 6.19 -24.21 17.03
N VAL A 110 6.87 -25.36 17.12
CA VAL A 110 6.41 -26.60 16.45
C VAL A 110 5.00 -26.99 16.91
N GLY A 111 4.65 -26.73 18.17
CA GLY A 111 3.30 -26.95 18.69
C GLY A 111 2.24 -26.03 18.05
N THR A 112 2.60 -24.80 17.71
CA THR A 112 1.74 -23.88 16.93
C THR A 112 1.53 -24.43 15.52
N ALA A 113 2.61 -24.86 14.86
CA ALA A 113 2.55 -25.43 13.52
C ALA A 113 1.66 -26.68 13.47
N ILE A 114 1.91 -27.68 14.33
CA ILE A 114 1.11 -28.92 14.42
C ILE A 114 -0.38 -28.62 14.63
N LYS A 115 -0.73 -27.62 15.46
CA LYS A 115 -2.12 -27.25 15.73
C LYS A 115 -2.77 -26.43 14.60
N SER A 116 -1.99 -25.69 13.82
CA SER A 116 -2.51 -24.85 12.73
C SER A 116 -3.03 -25.67 11.53
N PHE A 117 -2.42 -26.82 11.25
CA PHE A 117 -2.87 -27.71 10.17
C PHE A 117 -4.34 -28.19 10.38
N PRO A 118 -4.69 -28.83 11.53
CA PRO A 118 -6.08 -29.14 11.87
C PRO A 118 -7.02 -27.93 11.83
N ALA A 119 -6.62 -26.83 12.46
CA ALA A 119 -7.48 -25.66 12.63
C ALA A 119 -7.85 -24.97 11.30
N CYS A 120 -6.97 -25.05 10.30
CA CYS A 120 -7.22 -24.53 8.96
C CYS A 120 -7.91 -25.56 8.03
N GLY A 121 -8.26 -26.76 8.51
CA GLY A 121 -8.75 -27.86 7.67
C GLY A 121 -7.68 -28.48 6.76
N ILE A 122 -6.41 -28.20 7.02
CA ILE A 122 -5.23 -28.71 6.29
C ILE A 122 -4.64 -29.92 7.07
N GLU A 123 -5.50 -30.73 7.68
CA GLU A 123 -5.14 -32.01 8.29
C GLU A 123 -5.90 -33.14 7.57
N SER A 124 -5.22 -34.28 7.41
CA SER A 124 -5.58 -35.35 6.49
C SER A 124 -5.51 -34.92 5.03
N CYS A 125 -4.42 -35.33 4.36
CA CYS A 125 -4.35 -35.39 2.90
C CYS A 125 -5.32 -36.45 2.37
N ASN A 126 -6.63 -36.20 2.47
CA ASN A 126 -7.62 -36.99 1.76
C ASN A 126 -7.50 -36.66 0.27
N CYS A 127 -6.64 -37.40 -0.42
CA CYS A 127 -6.45 -37.28 -1.87
C CYS A 127 -7.69 -37.65 -2.70
N LYS A 128 -8.80 -38.06 -2.06
CA LYS A 128 -10.12 -38.27 -2.65
C LYS A 128 -11.14 -37.18 -2.31
N ILE A 129 -10.72 -36.08 -1.68
CA ILE A 129 -11.62 -34.96 -1.36
C ILE A 129 -11.98 -34.12 -2.60
N PHE A 130 -11.13 -34.18 -3.62
CA PHE A 130 -11.39 -33.67 -4.96
C PHE A 130 -11.67 -34.87 -5.87
N GLY A 131 -12.82 -34.87 -6.55
CA GLY A 131 -13.10 -35.79 -7.66
C GLY A 131 -12.67 -35.18 -9.00
N ASP A 132 -12.69 -35.98 -10.07
CA ASP A 132 -12.38 -35.50 -11.42
C ASP A 132 -13.28 -34.33 -11.86
N ALA A 133 -14.49 -34.22 -11.28
CA ALA A 133 -15.42 -33.12 -11.50
C ALA A 133 -14.94 -31.78 -10.91
N ASP A 134 -14.17 -31.77 -9.82
CA ASP A 134 -13.62 -30.55 -9.22
C ASP A 134 -12.41 -30.01 -10.02
N PHE A 135 -11.79 -30.89 -10.83
CA PHE A 135 -10.78 -30.53 -11.83
C PHE A 135 -11.36 -30.35 -13.24
N ALA A 136 -12.68 -30.51 -13.41
CA ALA A 136 -13.29 -30.30 -14.72
C ALA A 136 -13.11 -28.84 -15.13
N PRO A 137 -12.58 -28.57 -16.34
CA PRO A 137 -12.48 -27.20 -16.83
C PRO A 137 -13.89 -26.61 -16.87
N SER A 138 -14.06 -25.41 -16.33
CA SER A 138 -15.33 -24.70 -16.50
C SER A 138 -15.62 -24.60 -18.00
N MET A 139 -16.85 -24.92 -18.41
CA MET A 139 -17.24 -24.80 -19.80
C MET A 139 -17.09 -23.34 -20.21
N VAL A 140 -16.00 -23.04 -20.93
CA VAL A 140 -15.80 -21.74 -21.55
C VAL A 140 -16.90 -21.63 -22.60
N SER A 141 -17.93 -20.85 -22.29
CA SER A 141 -18.92 -20.43 -23.27
C SER A 141 -18.24 -19.51 -24.28
N GLU A 142 -17.53 -20.12 -25.24
CA GLU A 142 -17.11 -19.43 -26.45
C GLU A 142 -18.37 -18.88 -27.11
N ARG A 143 -18.54 -17.56 -27.05
CA ARG A 143 -19.59 -16.87 -27.79
C ARG A 143 -19.19 -16.96 -29.25
N HIS A 144 -19.68 -18.00 -29.91
CA HIS A 144 -19.35 -18.31 -31.29
C HIS A 144 -19.85 -17.16 -32.19
N LEU A 145 -18.91 -16.36 -32.70
CA LEU A 145 -19.20 -15.31 -33.67
C LEU A 145 -19.34 -15.92 -35.06
N THR A 146 -20.46 -16.60 -35.32
CA THR A 146 -20.89 -16.88 -36.69
C THR A 146 -21.39 -15.60 -37.34
N ALA A 147 -20.74 -15.21 -38.43
CA ALA A 147 -21.18 -14.10 -39.27
C ALA A 147 -22.48 -14.48 -40.02
N GLU A 148 -23.50 -13.63 -39.84
CA GLU A 148 -24.43 -13.13 -40.87
C GLU A 148 -25.16 -14.15 -41.78
N HIS A 149 -26.49 -14.34 -41.59
CA HIS A 149 -27.54 -13.66 -42.40
C HIS A 149 -28.97 -13.99 -41.91
N GLU A 150 -29.83 -12.96 -41.76
CA GLU A 150 -31.33 -12.95 -41.70
C GLU A 150 -32.08 -13.88 -40.68
N PHE A 151 -33.24 -13.56 -40.11
CA PHE A 151 -34.35 -12.69 -40.53
C PHE A 151 -35.19 -12.17 -39.33
N LEU A 152 -35.47 -10.85 -39.29
CA LEU A 152 -36.58 -10.13 -38.61
C LEU A 152 -37.10 -10.53 -37.20
N SER A 153 -36.92 -9.61 -36.23
CA SER A 153 -37.99 -8.93 -35.45
C SER A 153 -37.31 -7.89 -34.53
N SER A 154 -37.57 -6.59 -34.70
CA SER A 154 -38.68 -5.81 -34.12
C SER A 154 -38.25 -5.03 -32.87
N ASP A 155 -38.34 -3.70 -33.02
CA ASP A 155 -38.68 -2.69 -32.00
C ASP A 155 -37.56 -2.00 -31.17
N ASP A 156 -37.53 -0.68 -31.38
CA ASP A 156 -37.14 0.47 -30.55
C ASP A 156 -35.67 0.91 -30.32
N GLU A 157 -35.43 2.15 -30.79
CA GLU A 157 -34.28 3.05 -30.71
C GLU A 157 -33.81 3.43 -29.29
N PRO A 158 -32.52 3.81 -29.08
CA PRO A 158 -32.24 5.26 -28.99
C PRO A 158 -30.85 5.77 -29.43
N LEU A 159 -30.85 6.72 -30.36
CA LEU A 159 -30.19 8.04 -30.37
C LEU A 159 -28.71 8.20 -29.93
N ALA A 160 -27.88 8.50 -30.94
CA ALA A 160 -26.80 9.52 -30.98
C ALA A 160 -25.37 9.27 -30.39
N VAL A 161 -24.44 9.06 -31.35
CA VAL A 161 -22.99 9.41 -31.50
C VAL A 161 -22.42 10.65 -30.75
N PRO A 162 -21.08 10.95 -30.78
CA PRO A 162 -19.86 10.22 -31.20
C PRO A 162 -18.75 10.19 -30.09
N GLY A 163 -17.52 9.68 -30.22
CA GLY A 163 -16.73 8.99 -31.27
C GLY A 163 -15.22 9.38 -31.18
N PHE A 164 -14.29 8.57 -31.71
CA PHE A 164 -12.99 9.08 -32.23
C PHE A 164 -12.30 8.08 -33.19
N SER A 165 -11.78 8.61 -34.30
CA SER A 165 -10.95 7.95 -35.32
C SER A 165 -9.50 7.84 -34.84
N GLY A 166 -8.64 6.90 -35.24
CA GLY A 166 -8.77 5.83 -36.22
C GLY A 166 -7.47 5.02 -36.31
N SER A 167 -7.48 3.98 -37.13
CA SER A 167 -6.40 3.00 -37.29
C SER A 167 -5.14 3.56 -37.97
N ASN A 168 -3.98 2.90 -37.80
CA ASN A 168 -3.45 2.02 -38.86
C ASN A 168 -2.23 1.17 -38.45
N ARG A 169 -2.17 -0.05 -39.01
CA ARG A 169 -0.98 -0.93 -39.14
C ARG A 169 -0.08 -0.32 -40.24
N ILE A 170 1.18 -0.68 -40.53
CA ILE A 170 1.92 -1.95 -40.69
C ILE A 170 3.45 -1.58 -40.67
N ASP A 171 4.48 -2.45 -40.75
CA ASP A 171 4.56 -3.89 -41.03
C ASP A 171 5.80 -4.55 -40.33
N LEU A 172 6.03 -5.84 -40.59
CA LEU A 172 7.16 -6.64 -40.11
C LEU A 172 7.96 -7.27 -41.26
N ALA A 173 9.27 -6.96 -41.38
CA ALA A 173 10.35 -7.92 -41.74
C ALA A 173 11.72 -7.26 -41.99
N LYS A 174 12.74 -7.68 -41.23
CA LYS A 174 14.02 -8.25 -41.75
C LYS A 174 14.99 -8.58 -40.61
N THR A 175 15.32 -9.86 -40.47
CA THR A 175 16.26 -10.42 -39.50
C THR A 175 17.72 -10.16 -39.92
N LYS A 176 18.60 -9.84 -38.94
CA LYS A 176 19.95 -10.42 -38.81
C LYS A 176 20.64 -10.01 -37.50
N ASN A 177 20.79 -11.01 -36.62
CA ASN A 177 21.95 -11.37 -35.79
C ASN A 177 22.82 -10.25 -35.19
N ASN A 178 22.94 -10.23 -33.85
CA ASN A 178 24.22 -10.56 -33.23
C ASN A 178 24.06 -10.99 -31.75
N GLU A 179 25.09 -11.65 -31.24
CA GLU A 179 25.00 -12.61 -30.14
C GLU A 179 25.16 -12.01 -28.72
N ILE A 180 24.77 -12.86 -27.76
CA ILE A 180 24.98 -12.72 -26.32
C ILE A 180 26.49 -12.65 -26.02
N GLN A 181 26.90 -11.76 -25.12
CA GLN A 181 28.22 -11.84 -24.48
C GLN A 181 28.05 -12.22 -23.00
N ASP A 182 28.37 -13.47 -22.67
CA ASP A 182 28.39 -13.97 -21.31
C ASP A 182 29.57 -13.37 -20.52
N GLY A 183 29.25 -12.48 -19.57
CA GLY A 183 30.23 -11.86 -18.69
C GLY A 183 30.82 -12.86 -17.68
N LYS A 184 32.03 -13.35 -17.96
CA LYS A 184 32.81 -14.23 -17.06
C LYS A 184 33.02 -13.60 -15.67
N PRO A 185 32.63 -14.25 -14.55
CA PRO A 185 32.81 -13.70 -13.21
C PRO A 185 34.28 -13.72 -12.75
N PRO A 186 34.70 -12.77 -11.88
CA PRO A 186 36.09 -12.62 -11.46
C PRO A 186 36.55 -13.72 -10.47
N PRO A 187 37.86 -14.06 -10.44
CA PRO A 187 38.39 -15.12 -9.60
C PRO A 187 38.44 -14.73 -8.12
N ARG A 188 38.11 -15.69 -7.25
CA ARG A 188 38.27 -15.56 -5.78
C ARG A 188 39.76 -15.62 -5.44
N LYS A 189 40.24 -14.69 -4.62
CA LYS A 189 41.59 -14.78 -4.02
C LYS A 189 41.55 -15.76 -2.83
N ALA A 190 42.55 -16.63 -2.75
CA ALA A 190 42.76 -17.50 -1.59
C ALA A 190 43.74 -16.84 -0.62
N CYS A 191 43.33 -16.73 0.65
CA CYS A 191 44.12 -16.63 1.86
C CYS A 191 43.31 -17.32 2.97
#